data_AF-A0A1W9RYD0-F1
#
_entry.id   AF-A0A1W9RYD0-F1
#
_cell.length_a   1.000
_cell.length_b   1.000
_cell.length_c   1.000
_cell.angle_alpha   90.00
_cell.angle_beta   90.00
_cell.angle_gamma   90.00
#
_symmetry.space_group_name_H-M   'P 1'
#
loop_
_entity.id
_entity.type
_entity.pdbx_description
1 polymer ?
#
loop_
_entity_poly.entity_id
_entity_poly.type
_entity_poly.pdbx_seq_one_letter_code
_entity_poly.pdbx_strand_id
1 'polypeptide(L)'
;MKRVIIISLFLLFAGRLTSGVRLEGYYENTNTLDGNIRWYLAEPHHNIEFRFLGQPMGGVEAFLKFHAESDKLFNNNLAQRYTLYDMVEAHARFRWEKGLEFVLFSRENRFWFPQGLMELVSQWTVNDNGNAQGVRADFWNIWKLHGLFIYSDYSQSGGEDATITRWSLPLLSDRFRLSSTFARKDWNGSSDNHNDVVSSDIYFSLGRTLSPLRHFGDFDCALELARSRIPDEDKDSKNTALKAEIRNLRVGPVEIKFAYREIGENFRSYLSSDYDQGQKYNESGYNINATYFFPTKAVNITTNYEVSWLGYELRCLQGLSNTFQRAFVREFPCQGETSVPLEGYRDSLRTPGVRLRAECQPDTQLEALHKSCECERDIGITPDSICSVSV
;
A
#
# COMPACT_ATOMS: atom_id res chain seq x y z
N MET A 1 23.11 38.88 4.57
CA MET A 1 22.91 38.68 3.12
C MET A 1 22.33 37.28 2.81
N LYS A 2 21.14 36.94 3.34
CA LYS A 2 20.49 35.62 3.14
C LYS A 2 19.02 35.71 2.71
N ARG A 3 18.48 36.92 2.48
CA ARG A 3 17.04 37.14 2.17
C ARG A 3 16.74 37.64 0.74
N VAL A 4 17.75 37.76 -0.12
CA VAL A 4 17.59 38.36 -1.48
C VAL A 4 17.57 37.30 -2.61
N ILE A 5 17.93 36.05 -2.32
CA ILE A 5 18.04 35.00 -3.35
C ILE A 5 16.66 34.38 -3.69
N ILE A 6 15.71 34.33 -2.75
CA ILE A 6 14.40 33.69 -2.99
C ILE A 6 13.49 34.52 -3.92
N ILE A 7 13.56 35.85 -3.86
CA ILE A 7 12.75 36.74 -4.72
C ILE A 7 13.31 36.81 -6.15
N SER A 8 14.62 36.60 -6.32
CA SER A 8 15.29 36.65 -7.62
C SER A 8 14.98 35.43 -8.49
N LEU A 9 14.72 34.27 -7.88
CA LEU A 9 14.30 33.07 -8.62
C LEU A 9 12.87 33.24 -9.16
N PHE A 10 11.96 33.83 -8.37
CA PHE A 10 10.56 34.05 -8.78
C PHE A 10 10.42 35.03 -9.96
N LEU A 11 11.31 36.02 -10.05
CA LEU A 11 11.30 37.03 -11.12
C LEU A 11 11.91 36.54 -12.44
N LEU A 12 12.79 35.53 -12.42
CA LEU A 12 13.35 34.94 -13.65
C LEU A 12 12.36 34.01 -14.38
N PHE A 13 11.24 33.62 -13.75
CA PHE A 13 10.15 32.86 -14.38
C PHE A 13 9.07 33.73 -15.05
N ALA A 14 9.08 35.05 -14.84
CA ALA A 14 8.05 35.95 -15.38
C ALA A 14 8.21 36.27 -16.88
N GLY A 15 9.36 35.93 -17.48
CA GLY A 15 9.74 36.33 -18.83
C GLY A 15 9.65 35.21 -19.87
N ARG A 16 8.43 34.70 -20.13
CA ARG A 16 7.95 34.03 -21.38
C ARG A 16 6.71 33.16 -21.09
N LEU A 17 5.62 33.81 -20.70
CA LEU A 17 4.32 33.17 -20.46
C LEU A 17 3.63 32.86 -21.81
N THR A 18 4.05 31.79 -22.49
CA THR A 18 3.11 31.01 -23.30
C THR A 18 2.50 29.97 -22.38
N SER A 19 1.71 30.44 -21.42
CA SER A 19 1.27 29.67 -20.26
C SER A 19 -0.24 29.45 -20.26
N GLY A 20 -0.67 28.20 -20.18
CA GLY A 20 -2.03 27.88 -19.75
C GLY A 20 -2.10 28.03 -18.23
N VAL A 21 -3.02 28.88 -17.77
CA VAL A 21 -3.48 28.86 -16.37
C VAL A 21 -4.89 28.30 -16.40
N ARG A 22 -5.13 27.26 -15.60
CA ARG A 22 -6.43 26.65 -15.42
C ARG A 22 -6.82 26.78 -13.95
N LEU A 23 -7.98 27.38 -13.73
CA LEU A 23 -8.64 27.41 -12.43
C LEU A 23 -9.81 26.42 -12.50
N GLU A 24 -9.82 25.48 -11.57
CA GLU A 24 -10.87 24.49 -11.38
C GLU A 24 -11.34 24.54 -9.93
N GLY A 25 -12.43 23.84 -9.64
CA GLY A 25 -12.96 23.77 -8.30
C GLY A 25 -14.43 23.42 -8.29
N TYR A 26 -14.99 23.40 -7.11
CA TYR A 26 -16.42 23.29 -6.90
C TYR A 26 -16.83 24.15 -5.70
N TYR A 27 -18.11 24.47 -5.68
CA TYR A 27 -18.79 24.99 -4.52
C TYR A 27 -20.02 24.11 -4.30
N GLU A 28 -20.11 23.55 -3.11
CA GLU A 28 -21.21 22.71 -2.67
C GLU A 28 -21.90 23.36 -1.48
N ASN A 29 -23.22 23.21 -1.48
CA ASN A 29 -24.06 23.72 -0.42
C ASN A 29 -25.06 22.64 0.00
N THR A 30 -24.95 22.18 1.23
CA THR A 30 -25.84 21.17 1.80
C THR A 30 -26.80 21.83 2.76
N ASN A 31 -28.10 21.62 2.54
CA ASN A 31 -29.17 22.08 3.42
C ASN A 31 -29.95 20.88 3.92
N THR A 32 -30.46 20.95 5.14
CA THR A 32 -31.32 19.92 5.71
C THR A 32 -32.78 20.22 5.42
N LEU A 33 -33.56 19.15 5.23
CA LEU A 33 -35.02 19.21 5.27
C LEU A 33 -35.45 19.00 6.73
N ASP A 34 -36.33 19.85 7.24
CA ASP A 34 -36.93 19.62 8.55
C ASP A 34 -37.88 18.41 8.50
N GLY A 35 -38.29 17.92 9.68
CA GLY A 35 -39.24 16.79 9.80
C GLY A 35 -40.62 17.04 9.17
N ASN A 36 -40.89 18.26 8.67
CA ASN A 36 -42.09 18.66 7.94
C ASN A 36 -41.83 18.89 6.45
N ILE A 37 -40.71 18.42 5.91
CA ILE A 37 -40.32 18.55 4.49
C ILE A 37 -40.23 20.03 4.06
N ARG A 38 -39.71 20.89 4.94
CA ARG A 38 -39.38 22.28 4.62
C ARG A 38 -37.87 22.44 4.57
N TRP A 39 -37.41 23.21 3.58
CA TRP A 39 -36.00 23.58 3.48
C TRP A 39 -35.59 24.43 4.67
N TYR A 40 -34.63 23.94 5.45
CA TYR A 40 -34.00 24.69 6.53
C TYR A 40 -32.78 25.43 5.97
N LEU A 41 -32.98 26.67 5.53
CA LEU A 41 -31.96 27.49 4.86
C LEU A 41 -31.15 28.37 5.83
N ALA A 42 -31.43 28.30 7.13
CA ALA A 42 -30.76 29.13 8.13
C ALA A 42 -29.35 28.62 8.49
N GLU A 43 -29.09 27.32 8.23
CA GLU A 43 -27.84 26.66 8.62
C GLU A 43 -27.24 25.83 7.46
N PRO A 44 -26.95 26.46 6.32
CA PRO A 44 -26.28 25.80 5.22
C PRO A 44 -24.87 25.34 5.62
N HIS A 45 -24.52 24.12 5.24
CA HIS A 45 -23.14 23.67 5.21
C HIS A 45 -22.52 24.09 3.88
N HIS A 46 -21.39 24.80 3.94
CA HIS A 46 -20.69 25.30 2.77
C HIS A 46 -19.36 24.61 2.60
N ASN A 47 -19.13 24.05 1.41
CA ASN A 47 -17.87 23.43 1.03
C ASN A 47 -17.39 24.08 -0.27
N ILE A 48 -16.15 24.55 -0.27
CA ILE A 48 -15.51 25.11 -1.45
C ILE A 48 -14.13 24.52 -1.64
N GLU A 49 -13.81 24.17 -2.89
CA GLU A 49 -12.48 23.72 -3.27
C GLU A 49 -12.01 24.49 -4.50
N PHE A 50 -10.80 25.01 -4.44
CA PHE A 50 -10.13 25.67 -5.56
C PHE A 50 -8.88 24.91 -5.94
N ARG A 51 -8.70 24.69 -7.24
CA ARG A 51 -7.52 24.07 -7.84
C ARG A 51 -6.93 25.03 -8.86
N PHE A 52 -5.72 25.45 -8.62
CA PHE A 52 -4.93 26.24 -9.55
C PHE A 52 -3.90 25.34 -10.21
N LEU A 53 -3.86 25.33 -11.54
CA LEU A 53 -2.84 24.67 -12.34
C LEU A 53 -2.23 25.70 -13.30
N GLY A 54 -0.92 25.89 -13.24
CA GLY A 54 -0.19 26.79 -14.11
C GLY A 54 0.97 26.10 -14.80
N GLN A 55 1.17 26.38 -16.09
CA GLN A 55 2.35 25.95 -16.85
C GLN A 55 3.07 27.19 -17.38
N PRO A 56 3.87 27.89 -16.56
CA PRO A 56 4.46 29.18 -16.93
C PRO A 56 5.41 29.07 -18.12
N MET A 57 6.06 27.92 -18.30
CA MET A 57 6.94 27.61 -19.42
C MET A 57 6.94 26.10 -19.69
N GLY A 58 7.43 25.70 -20.88
CA GLY A 58 7.56 24.29 -21.24
C GLY A 58 8.38 23.52 -20.21
N GLY A 59 7.83 22.39 -19.74
CA GLY A 59 8.45 21.55 -18.72
C GLY A 59 8.28 22.04 -17.27
N VAL A 60 7.69 23.22 -17.03
CA VAL A 60 7.41 23.70 -15.65
C VAL A 60 5.93 23.67 -15.38
N GLU A 61 5.56 23.18 -14.21
CA GLU A 61 4.18 23.11 -13.73
C GLU A 61 4.13 23.56 -12.27
N ALA A 62 3.09 24.32 -11.93
CA ALA A 62 2.77 24.69 -10.56
C ALA A 62 1.31 24.33 -10.30
N PHE A 63 1.05 23.75 -9.14
CA PHE A 63 -0.28 23.33 -8.72
C PHE A 63 -0.52 23.73 -7.26
N LEU A 64 -1.74 24.15 -6.98
CA LEU A 64 -2.21 24.47 -5.64
C LEU A 64 -3.67 24.05 -5.50
N LYS A 65 -3.96 23.29 -4.45
CA LYS A 65 -5.30 22.89 -4.05
C LYS A 65 -5.61 23.47 -2.69
N PHE A 66 -6.67 24.25 -2.62
CA PHE A 66 -7.17 24.88 -1.42
C PHE A 66 -8.59 24.42 -1.15
N HIS A 67 -8.91 24.12 0.10
CA HIS A 67 -10.23 23.74 0.53
C HIS A 67 -10.65 24.63 1.70
N ALA A 68 -11.92 25.00 1.70
CA ALA A 68 -12.53 25.64 2.85
C ALA A 68 -13.93 25.09 3.10
N GLU A 69 -14.21 24.87 4.37
CA GLU A 69 -15.49 24.35 4.84
C GLU A 69 -16.02 25.24 5.95
N SER A 70 -17.33 25.49 5.95
CA SER A 70 -18.02 26.19 7.04
C SER A 70 -19.08 25.26 7.62
N ASP A 71 -18.79 24.77 8.82
CA ASP A 71 -19.68 23.85 9.54
C ASP A 71 -20.18 24.45 10.86
N LYS A 72 -20.69 25.68 10.77
CA LYS A 72 -20.92 26.52 11.96
C LYS A 72 -21.92 25.91 12.95
N LEU A 73 -22.80 25.00 12.53
CA LEU A 73 -23.94 24.51 13.33
C LEU A 73 -24.33 23.03 13.14
N PHE A 74 -23.73 22.30 12.19
CA PHE A 74 -24.05 20.87 11.96
C PHE A 74 -23.48 19.96 13.06
N ASN A 75 -22.45 20.44 13.76
CA ASN A 75 -21.88 19.79 14.92
C ASN A 75 -22.37 20.47 16.22
N ASN A 76 -23.08 19.69 17.07
CA ASN A 76 -23.59 20.15 18.36
C ASN A 76 -22.49 20.45 19.39
N ASN A 77 -21.24 20.09 19.09
CA ASN A 77 -20.10 20.44 19.92
C ASN A 77 -19.63 21.88 19.60
N LEU A 78 -19.89 22.82 20.52
CA LEU A 78 -19.46 24.23 20.43
C LEU A 78 -17.94 24.39 20.22
N ALA A 79 -17.13 23.41 20.66
CA ALA A 79 -15.69 23.38 20.48
C ALA A 79 -15.23 22.78 19.13
N GLN A 80 -16.16 22.41 18.24
CA GLN A 80 -15.89 21.89 16.89
C GLN A 80 -16.50 22.76 15.77
N ARG A 81 -17.11 23.90 16.12
CA ARG A 81 -17.60 24.90 15.16
C ARG A 81 -16.42 25.65 14.55
N TYR A 82 -15.94 25.19 13.40
CA TYR A 82 -14.81 25.83 12.73
C TYR A 82 -15.17 26.20 11.29
N THR A 83 -14.56 27.30 10.83
CA THR A 83 -14.30 27.48 9.41
C THR A 83 -12.92 26.89 9.18
N LEU A 84 -12.87 25.74 8.52
CA LEU A 84 -11.61 25.08 8.20
C LEU A 84 -11.11 25.68 6.89
N TYR A 85 -9.83 26.08 6.89
CA TYR A 85 -9.14 26.57 5.71
C TYR A 85 -7.86 25.77 5.59
N ASP A 86 -7.79 24.91 4.60
CA ASP A 86 -6.67 23.98 4.44
C ASP A 86 -6.09 24.07 3.04
N MET A 87 -4.77 24.29 2.99
CA MET A 87 -4.01 23.94 1.80
C MET A 87 -3.94 22.42 1.74
N VAL A 88 -4.62 21.81 0.79
CA VAL A 88 -4.77 20.35 0.73
C VAL A 88 -3.61 19.70 0.01
N GLU A 89 -3.10 20.33 -1.05
CA GLU A 89 -2.04 19.79 -1.90
C GLU A 89 -1.36 20.95 -2.64
N ALA A 90 -0.05 20.91 -2.79
CA ALA A 90 0.68 21.85 -3.62
C ALA A 90 1.91 21.19 -4.21
N HIS A 91 2.25 21.54 -5.45
CA HIS A 91 3.52 21.12 -6.04
C HIS A 91 4.06 22.11 -7.06
N ALA A 92 5.38 22.11 -7.20
CA ALA A 92 6.09 22.74 -8.30
C ALA A 92 6.97 21.69 -8.98
N ARG A 93 6.73 21.44 -10.25
CA ARG A 93 7.41 20.42 -11.04
C ARG A 93 8.23 21.06 -12.16
N PHE A 94 9.45 20.61 -12.32
CA PHE A 94 10.30 20.87 -13.46
C PHE A 94 10.64 19.54 -14.13
N ARG A 95 10.37 19.42 -15.43
CA ARG A 95 10.66 18.26 -16.25
C ARG A 95 11.51 18.67 -17.43
N TRP A 96 12.69 18.08 -17.50
CA TRP A 96 13.55 18.12 -18.65
C TRP A 96 13.40 16.82 -19.45
N GLU A 97 12.88 16.93 -20.67
CA GLU A 97 12.57 15.77 -21.52
C GLU A 97 13.77 14.85 -21.78
N LYS A 98 15.00 15.36 -21.66
CA LYS A 98 16.21 14.58 -21.87
C LYS A 98 16.51 13.55 -20.78
N GLY A 99 15.80 13.56 -19.65
CA GLY A 99 16.04 12.54 -18.63
C GLY A 99 15.93 12.95 -17.17
N LEU A 100 15.29 14.06 -16.83
CA LEU A 100 15.24 14.55 -15.45
C LEU A 100 13.87 15.14 -15.12
N GLU A 101 13.35 14.84 -13.94
CA GLU A 101 12.20 15.50 -13.34
C GLU A 101 12.51 15.84 -11.89
N PHE A 102 12.07 17.00 -11.45
CA PHE A 102 12.20 17.49 -10.09
C PHE A 102 10.84 18.02 -9.63
N VAL A 103 10.41 17.64 -8.44
CA VAL A 103 9.14 18.03 -7.85
C VAL A 103 9.40 18.52 -6.44
N LEU A 104 9.00 19.74 -6.15
CA LEU A 104 8.77 20.21 -4.78
C LEU A 104 7.30 19.93 -4.47
N PHE A 105 7.01 19.24 -3.38
CA PHE A 105 5.64 18.84 -3.04
C PHE A 105 5.29 19.22 -1.60
N SER A 106 3.99 19.37 -1.35
CA SER A 106 3.38 19.46 -0.04
C SER A 106 2.03 18.76 -0.11
N ARG A 107 1.84 17.78 0.78
CA ARG A 107 0.62 16.98 0.96
C ARG A 107 0.14 16.25 -0.31
N GLU A 108 1.06 15.97 -1.23
CA GLU A 108 0.78 15.30 -2.50
C GLU A 108 0.83 13.78 -2.35
N ASN A 109 0.08 13.04 -3.17
CA ASN A 109 0.02 11.56 -3.09
C ASN A 109 0.88 10.84 -4.15
N ARG A 110 1.75 11.57 -4.88
CA ARG A 110 2.49 11.03 -6.04
C ARG A 110 3.85 10.45 -5.64
N PHE A 111 3.83 9.46 -4.75
CA PHE A 111 5.04 8.75 -4.30
C PHE A 111 5.21 7.37 -4.93
N TRP A 112 4.37 7.01 -5.90
CA TRP A 112 4.52 5.72 -6.58
C TRP A 112 5.78 5.69 -7.43
N PHE A 113 6.51 4.57 -7.34
CA PHE A 113 7.62 4.21 -8.21
C PHE A 113 7.72 2.68 -8.34
N PRO A 114 8.35 2.16 -9.41
CA PRO A 114 8.55 0.72 -9.57
C PRO A 114 9.44 0.18 -8.46
N GLN A 115 8.96 -0.80 -7.70
CA GLN A 115 9.68 -1.43 -6.59
C GLN A 115 10.01 -2.90 -6.87
N GLY A 116 10.80 -3.51 -5.98
CA GLY A 116 11.05 -4.94 -5.96
C GLY A 116 9.83 -5.76 -5.51
N LEU A 117 10.07 -7.04 -5.20
CA LEU A 117 9.07 -8.00 -4.73
C LEU A 117 8.55 -7.70 -3.31
N MET A 118 9.30 -6.95 -2.50
CA MET A 118 8.99 -6.72 -1.09
C MET A 118 8.20 -5.45 -0.82
N GLU A 119 7.96 -4.55 -1.79
CA GLU A 119 7.28 -3.26 -1.56
C GLU A 119 7.79 -2.55 -0.28
N LEU A 120 9.07 -2.22 -0.27
CA LEU A 120 9.73 -1.68 0.93
C LEU A 120 9.31 -0.25 1.27
N VAL A 121 8.63 0.42 0.34
CA VAL A 121 8.14 1.80 0.47
C VAL A 121 6.70 1.87 -0.02
N SER A 122 5.77 2.32 0.81
CA SER A 122 4.38 2.51 0.41
C SER A 122 4.07 4.00 0.27
N GLN A 123 3.19 4.36 -0.66
CA GLN A 123 2.88 5.78 -0.89
C GLN A 123 2.28 6.46 0.36
N TRP A 124 1.52 5.72 1.16
CA TRP A 124 0.78 6.23 2.31
C TRP A 124 1.68 6.54 3.50
N THR A 125 2.73 5.75 3.70
CA THR A 125 3.73 5.94 4.76
C THR A 125 4.66 7.11 4.42
N VAL A 126 5.00 7.30 3.14
CA VAL A 126 5.78 8.46 2.67
C VAL A 126 4.99 9.76 2.74
N ASN A 127 3.67 9.69 2.53
CA ASN A 127 2.80 10.85 2.61
C ASN A 127 2.44 11.27 4.04
N ASP A 128 2.66 10.39 5.02
CA ASP A 128 2.24 10.59 6.42
C ASP A 128 0.80 11.11 6.52
N ASN A 129 -0.15 10.43 5.85
CA ASN A 129 -1.56 10.82 5.82
C ASN A 129 -1.83 12.27 5.35
N GLY A 130 -1.05 12.77 4.39
CA GLY A 130 -1.22 14.12 3.83
C GLY A 130 -0.51 15.21 4.64
N ASN A 131 0.51 14.84 5.42
CA ASN A 131 1.30 15.76 6.23
C ASN A 131 2.72 15.98 5.67
N ALA A 132 3.11 15.17 4.70
CA ALA A 132 4.41 15.20 4.06
C ALA A 132 4.65 16.45 3.22
N GLN A 133 5.85 17.00 3.28
CA GLN A 133 6.36 18.00 2.34
C GLN A 133 7.80 17.70 1.99
N GLY A 134 8.26 18.05 0.79
CA GLY A 134 9.63 17.77 0.45
C GLY A 134 9.94 17.83 -1.03
N VAL A 135 10.89 16.99 -1.43
CA VAL A 135 11.44 17.00 -2.78
C VAL A 135 11.50 15.60 -3.36
N ARG A 136 11.17 15.48 -4.64
CA ARG A 136 11.32 14.27 -5.43
C ARG A 136 12.15 14.60 -6.67
N ALA A 137 13.11 13.75 -7.00
CA ALA A 137 13.92 13.86 -8.20
C ALA A 137 13.96 12.51 -8.90
N ASP A 138 13.51 12.46 -10.15
CA ASP A 138 13.57 11.29 -11.01
C ASP A 138 14.56 11.55 -12.13
N PHE A 139 15.33 10.55 -12.51
CA PHE A 139 16.13 10.60 -13.72
C PHE A 139 15.99 9.32 -14.54
N TRP A 140 16.07 9.47 -15.85
CA TRP A 140 16.00 8.37 -16.80
C TRP A 140 16.99 8.58 -17.93
N ASN A 141 17.49 7.47 -18.48
CA ASN A 141 18.42 7.48 -19.63
C ASN A 141 19.78 8.17 -19.38
N ILE A 142 20.16 8.46 -18.14
CA ILE A 142 21.50 8.97 -17.80
C ILE A 142 22.44 7.77 -17.70
N TRP A 143 23.31 7.57 -18.70
CA TRP A 143 24.20 6.40 -18.79
C TRP A 143 23.47 5.04 -18.69
N LYS A 144 22.25 4.96 -19.24
CA LYS A 144 21.32 3.81 -19.13
C LYS A 144 20.84 3.53 -17.70
N LEU A 145 21.09 4.43 -16.75
CA LEU A 145 20.55 4.36 -15.40
C LEU A 145 19.23 5.10 -15.33
N HIS A 146 18.37 4.55 -14.50
CA HIS A 146 17.13 5.17 -14.04
C HIS A 146 17.23 5.28 -12.53
N GLY A 147 16.64 6.32 -11.97
CA GLY A 147 16.57 6.39 -10.54
C GLY A 147 15.67 7.48 -10.03
N LEU A 148 15.54 7.46 -8.72
CA LEU A 148 14.63 8.26 -7.95
C LEU A 148 15.33 8.64 -6.65
N PHE A 149 15.05 9.83 -6.19
CA PHE A 149 15.32 10.30 -4.85
C PHE A 149 14.05 10.98 -4.33
N ILE A 150 13.64 10.66 -3.11
CA ILE A 150 12.56 11.34 -2.39
C ILE A 150 13.10 11.69 -1.00
N TYR A 151 12.90 12.94 -0.61
CA TYR A 151 13.01 13.37 0.77
C TYR A 151 11.67 13.96 1.17
N SER A 152 11.16 13.53 2.33
CA SER A 152 9.88 13.96 2.88
C SER A 152 10.05 14.30 4.35
N ASP A 153 9.62 15.49 4.74
CA ASP A 153 9.55 16.01 6.10
C ASP A 153 8.10 15.92 6.58
N TYR A 154 7.89 15.29 7.73
CA TYR A 154 6.59 15.11 8.36
C TYR A 154 6.38 16.23 9.40
N SER A 155 6.12 17.42 8.87
CA SER A 155 6.13 18.69 9.60
C SER A 155 5.28 18.74 10.90
N GLN A 156 4.26 17.89 11.04
CA GLN A 156 3.45 17.78 12.27
C GLN A 156 3.80 16.60 13.19
N SER A 157 4.68 15.68 12.79
CA SER A 157 5.00 14.47 13.56
C SER A 157 6.21 14.63 14.50
N GLY A 158 6.61 15.86 14.83
CA GLY A 158 7.73 16.11 15.76
C GLY A 158 9.12 16.06 15.12
N GLY A 159 9.20 16.17 13.79
CA GLY A 159 10.47 16.16 13.05
C GLY A 159 10.88 14.77 12.53
N GLU A 160 9.89 13.93 12.22
CA GLU A 160 10.14 12.70 11.46
C GLU A 160 10.40 13.00 9.99
N ASP A 161 11.34 12.28 9.40
CA ASP A 161 11.71 12.42 8.00
C ASP A 161 11.76 11.06 7.31
N ALA A 162 11.48 11.03 6.01
CA ALA A 162 11.72 9.89 5.15
C ALA A 162 12.68 10.24 4.00
N THR A 163 13.70 9.40 3.81
CA THR A 163 14.63 9.50 2.69
C THR A 163 14.61 8.20 1.90
N ILE A 164 14.32 8.29 0.62
CA ILE A 164 14.25 7.13 -0.28
C ILE A 164 15.10 7.39 -1.50
N THR A 165 15.86 6.39 -1.93
CA THR A 165 16.46 6.40 -3.26
C THR A 165 16.35 5.03 -3.90
N ARG A 166 16.17 5.04 -5.22
CA ARG A 166 16.20 3.81 -6.02
C ARG A 166 17.01 4.04 -7.27
N TRP A 167 17.77 3.03 -7.64
CA TRP A 167 18.61 2.99 -8.83
C TRP A 167 18.26 1.75 -9.61
N SER A 168 18.15 1.84 -10.93
CA SER A 168 17.85 0.71 -11.80
C SER A 168 18.67 0.77 -13.08
N LEU A 169 19.27 -0.36 -13.42
CA LEU A 169 20.11 -0.56 -14.58
C LEU A 169 19.47 -1.64 -15.48
N PRO A 170 18.63 -1.24 -16.45
CA PRO A 170 18.17 -2.15 -17.49
C PRO A 170 19.31 -2.49 -18.45
N LEU A 171 19.52 -3.78 -18.68
CA LEU A 171 20.47 -4.34 -19.64
C LEU A 171 19.74 -5.17 -20.69
N LEU A 172 20.40 -5.43 -21.82
CA LEU A 172 19.91 -6.35 -22.87
C LEU A 172 18.49 -6.00 -23.37
N SER A 173 18.22 -4.72 -23.63
CA SER A 173 16.89 -4.22 -24.02
C SER A 173 15.80 -4.59 -23.01
N ASP A 174 16.11 -4.37 -21.72
CA ASP A 174 15.22 -4.58 -20.56
C ASP A 174 14.85 -6.05 -20.30
N ARG A 175 15.62 -6.99 -20.85
CA ARG A 175 15.49 -8.42 -20.51
C ARG A 175 16.17 -8.79 -19.20
N PHE A 176 17.11 -7.97 -18.77
CA PHE A 176 17.77 -8.06 -17.47
C PHE A 176 17.66 -6.70 -16.81
N ARG A 177 17.36 -6.67 -15.52
CA ARG A 177 17.36 -5.44 -14.74
C ARG A 177 17.97 -5.71 -13.39
N LEU A 178 18.92 -4.87 -13.00
CA LEU A 178 19.46 -4.82 -11.64
C LEU A 178 18.97 -3.53 -11.02
N SER A 179 18.40 -3.59 -9.82
CA SER A 179 18.01 -2.39 -9.10
C SER A 179 18.41 -2.46 -7.64
N SER A 180 18.51 -1.31 -7.00
CA SER A 180 18.75 -1.20 -5.56
C SER A 180 17.87 -0.10 -4.99
N THR A 181 17.31 -0.36 -3.81
CA THR A 181 16.52 0.60 -3.05
C THR A 181 17.22 0.88 -1.72
N PHE A 182 17.24 2.13 -1.32
CA PHE A 182 17.52 2.53 0.06
C PHE A 182 16.32 3.34 0.54
N ALA A 183 15.86 3.04 1.75
CA ALA A 183 14.77 3.72 2.40
C ALA A 183 15.15 3.93 3.88
N ARG A 184 15.00 5.15 4.37
CA ARG A 184 15.27 5.53 5.75
C ARG A 184 14.07 6.28 6.31
N LYS A 185 13.58 5.84 7.47
CA LYS A 185 12.68 6.63 8.32
C LYS A 185 13.47 7.11 9.53
N ASP A 186 13.47 8.41 9.79
CA ASP A 186 14.07 9.05 10.95
C ASP A 186 12.94 9.62 11.82
N TRP A 187 13.00 9.45 13.14
CA TRP A 187 11.89 9.85 14.02
C TRP A 187 12.12 11.17 14.76
N ASN A 188 13.35 11.66 14.87
CA ASN A 188 13.66 12.85 15.68
C ASN A 188 14.90 13.62 15.16
N GLY A 189 15.31 13.42 13.91
CA GLY A 189 16.53 14.00 13.33
C GLY A 189 17.81 13.58 14.07
N SER A 190 17.78 12.44 14.76
CA SER A 190 18.90 11.90 15.56
C SER A 190 19.62 10.80 14.80
N SER A 191 20.94 10.71 14.94
CA SER A 191 21.73 9.62 14.35
C SER A 191 21.33 8.25 14.87
N ASP A 192 20.67 8.18 16.03
CA ASP A 192 20.48 6.93 16.77
C ASP A 192 19.01 6.48 16.78
N ASN A 193 18.09 7.26 16.18
CA ASN A 193 16.68 6.92 16.14
C ASN A 193 16.15 6.90 14.71
N HIS A 194 16.49 5.84 13.98
CA HIS A 194 16.08 5.65 12.59
C HIS A 194 15.94 4.17 12.24
N ASN A 195 15.26 3.89 11.13
CA ASN A 195 15.26 2.59 10.48
C ASN A 195 15.75 2.77 9.05
N ASP A 196 16.85 2.10 8.72
CA ASP A 196 17.36 2.01 7.36
C ASP A 196 17.01 0.65 6.76
N VAL A 197 16.62 0.64 5.50
CA VAL A 197 16.42 -0.58 4.71
C VAL A 197 17.16 -0.43 3.39
N VAL A 198 18.01 -1.40 3.09
CA VAL A 198 18.69 -1.50 1.80
C VAL A 198 18.22 -2.77 1.12
N SER A 199 17.89 -2.69 -0.16
CA SER A 199 17.62 -3.86 -0.99
C SER A 199 18.35 -3.83 -2.32
N SER A 200 18.51 -5.02 -2.88
CA SER A 200 18.96 -5.24 -4.25
C SER A 200 18.03 -6.27 -4.89
N ASP A 201 17.49 -5.92 -6.05
CA ASP A 201 16.64 -6.79 -6.84
C ASP A 201 17.23 -7.05 -8.22
N ILE A 202 17.00 -8.25 -8.71
CA ILE A 202 17.34 -8.65 -10.07
C ILE A 202 16.11 -9.23 -10.73
N TYR A 203 15.86 -8.81 -11.96
CA TYR A 203 14.80 -9.31 -12.82
C TYR A 203 15.40 -9.84 -14.13
N PHE A 204 14.89 -10.98 -14.58
CA PHE A 204 15.29 -11.65 -15.80
C PHE A 204 14.06 -12.13 -16.57
N SER A 205 13.93 -11.76 -17.84
CA SER A 205 12.93 -12.32 -18.74
C SER A 205 13.54 -13.48 -19.54
N LEU A 206 13.47 -14.69 -19.00
CA LEU A 206 14.21 -15.84 -19.53
C LEU A 206 13.65 -16.34 -20.86
N GLY A 207 12.33 -16.40 -21.03
CA GLY A 207 11.70 -16.83 -22.28
C GLY A 207 12.05 -15.91 -23.46
N ARG A 208 12.14 -14.60 -23.23
CA ARG A 208 12.57 -13.63 -24.25
C ARG A 208 14.07 -13.67 -24.53
N THR A 209 14.86 -14.10 -23.54
CA THR A 209 16.34 -14.06 -23.60
C THR A 209 16.94 -15.33 -24.21
N LEU A 210 16.48 -16.50 -23.78
CA LEU A 210 17.07 -17.78 -24.14
C LEU A 210 16.13 -18.54 -25.09
N SER A 211 16.51 -18.64 -26.36
CA SER A 211 15.72 -19.33 -27.39
C SER A 211 15.25 -20.75 -27.00
N PRO A 212 16.06 -21.60 -26.33
CA PRO A 212 15.61 -22.92 -25.91
C PRO A 212 14.43 -22.88 -24.92
N LEU A 213 14.30 -21.81 -24.13
CA LEU A 213 13.29 -21.71 -23.07
C LEU A 213 11.97 -21.09 -23.56
N ARG A 214 11.91 -20.60 -24.81
CA ARG A 214 10.70 -19.99 -25.40
C ARG A 214 9.49 -20.90 -25.42
N HIS A 215 9.70 -22.21 -25.49
CA HIS A 215 8.59 -23.17 -25.47
C HIS A 215 7.85 -23.17 -24.12
N PHE A 216 8.45 -22.60 -23.07
CA PHE A 216 7.83 -22.36 -21.78
C PHE A 216 7.16 -20.98 -21.66
N GLY A 217 7.01 -20.25 -22.78
CA GLY A 217 6.50 -18.89 -22.81
C GLY A 217 7.54 -17.84 -22.41
N ASP A 218 7.10 -16.58 -22.37
CA ASP A 218 7.90 -15.43 -21.92
C ASP A 218 7.85 -15.31 -20.40
N PHE A 219 8.41 -16.29 -19.71
CA PHE A 219 8.43 -16.33 -18.27
C PHE A 219 9.55 -15.47 -17.69
N ASP A 220 9.26 -14.93 -16.50
CA ASP A 220 10.10 -13.98 -15.81
C ASP A 220 10.51 -14.51 -14.44
N CYS A 221 11.77 -14.24 -14.07
CA CYS A 221 12.32 -14.55 -12.76
C CYS A 221 12.73 -13.25 -12.06
N ALA A 222 12.34 -13.10 -10.81
CA ALA A 222 12.73 -11.99 -9.95
C ALA A 222 13.30 -12.52 -8.64
N LEU A 223 14.31 -11.84 -8.12
CA LEU A 223 14.94 -12.10 -6.83
C LEU A 223 15.17 -10.77 -6.15
N GLU A 224 14.81 -10.64 -4.89
CA GLU A 224 15.12 -9.47 -4.08
C GLU A 224 15.69 -9.91 -2.73
N LEU A 225 16.80 -9.29 -2.36
CA LEU A 225 17.45 -9.40 -1.06
C LEU A 225 17.38 -8.04 -0.38
N ALA A 226 16.98 -8.01 0.88
CA ALA A 226 16.93 -6.80 1.68
C ALA A 226 17.52 -7.02 3.07
N ARG A 227 18.01 -5.94 3.67
CA ARG A 227 18.45 -5.90 5.05
C ARG A 227 17.93 -4.62 5.70
N SER A 228 17.36 -4.75 6.88
CA SER A 228 16.99 -3.62 7.72
C SER A 228 18.02 -3.40 8.82
N ARG A 229 18.09 -2.18 9.31
CA ARG A 229 18.87 -1.80 10.47
C ARG A 229 18.07 -0.82 11.31
N ILE A 230 18.00 -1.08 12.60
CA ILE A 230 17.65 -0.10 13.62
C ILE A 230 18.89 0.04 14.51
N PRO A 231 19.32 1.26 14.87
CA PRO A 231 20.37 1.43 15.87
C PRO A 231 20.06 0.67 17.16
N ASP A 232 21.10 0.25 17.86
CA ASP A 232 21.02 -0.50 19.12
C ASP A 232 20.39 -1.92 19.05
N GLU A 233 19.97 -2.39 17.86
CA GLU A 233 19.69 -3.81 17.64
C GLU A 233 20.96 -4.66 17.64
N ASP A 234 20.84 -5.90 18.13
CA ASP A 234 21.93 -6.87 18.16
C ASP A 234 22.49 -7.12 16.74
N LYS A 235 23.80 -7.29 16.63
CA LYS A 235 24.49 -7.57 15.37
C LYS A 235 24.10 -8.93 14.78
N ASP A 236 23.70 -9.86 15.65
CA ASP A 236 23.24 -11.20 15.28
C ASP A 236 21.72 -11.28 15.05
N SER A 237 21.05 -10.12 15.03
CA SER A 237 19.62 -10.05 14.71
C SER A 237 19.34 -10.58 13.30
N LYS A 238 18.29 -11.39 13.17
CA LYS A 238 17.77 -11.87 11.88
C LYS A 238 17.03 -10.73 11.16
N ASN A 239 17.78 -9.76 10.65
CA ASN A 239 17.29 -8.53 10.02
C ASN A 239 17.40 -8.55 8.48
N THR A 240 17.43 -9.74 7.89
CA THR A 240 17.50 -9.96 6.44
C THR A 240 16.19 -10.49 5.90
N ALA A 241 15.89 -10.18 4.64
CA ALA A 241 14.73 -10.67 3.93
C ALA A 241 15.12 -11.09 2.50
N LEU A 242 14.52 -12.18 2.03
CA LEU A 242 14.68 -12.73 0.71
C LEU A 242 13.30 -13.02 0.13
N LYS A 243 13.05 -12.56 -1.10
CA LYS A 243 11.92 -13.01 -1.92
C LYS A 243 12.40 -13.41 -3.30
N ALA A 244 11.84 -14.48 -3.83
CA ALA A 244 12.08 -14.94 -5.19
C ALA A 244 10.74 -15.27 -5.86
N GLU A 245 10.62 -14.99 -7.14
CA GLU A 245 9.40 -15.27 -7.89
C GLU A 245 9.69 -15.68 -9.34
N ILE A 246 8.98 -16.69 -9.82
CA ILE A 246 8.89 -17.09 -11.22
C ILE A 246 7.44 -16.84 -11.65
N ARG A 247 7.25 -16.06 -12.71
CA ARG A 247 5.93 -15.69 -13.25
C ARG A 247 5.79 -16.13 -14.69
N ASN A 248 4.55 -16.41 -15.10
CA ASN A 248 4.18 -16.70 -16.49
C ASN A 248 4.87 -17.94 -17.08
N LEU A 249 5.26 -18.91 -16.24
CA LEU A 249 5.82 -20.17 -16.73
C LEU A 249 4.71 -21.00 -17.37
N ARG A 250 4.79 -21.24 -18.68
CA ARG A 250 3.73 -21.93 -19.43
C ARG A 250 4.17 -23.33 -19.84
N VAL A 251 3.36 -24.33 -19.52
CA VAL A 251 3.55 -25.72 -19.97
C VAL A 251 2.24 -26.19 -20.61
N GLY A 252 2.17 -26.09 -21.95
CA GLY A 252 0.94 -26.37 -22.69
C GLY A 252 -0.19 -25.40 -22.29
N PRO A 253 -1.37 -25.91 -21.86
CA PRO A 253 -2.50 -25.08 -21.42
C PRO A 253 -2.38 -24.58 -19.97
N VAL A 254 -1.31 -24.91 -19.25
CA VAL A 254 -1.12 -24.51 -17.85
C VAL A 254 -0.12 -23.37 -17.76
N GLU A 255 -0.45 -22.37 -16.96
CA GLU A 255 0.47 -21.33 -16.51
C GLU A 255 0.69 -21.43 -15.01
N ILE A 256 1.95 -21.31 -14.61
CA ILE A 256 2.40 -21.50 -13.24
C ILE A 256 3.14 -20.24 -12.80
N LYS A 257 2.84 -19.82 -11.58
CA LYS A 257 3.60 -18.85 -10.81
C LYS A 257 4.09 -19.52 -9.54
N PHE A 258 5.38 -19.34 -9.24
CA PHE A 258 6.02 -19.81 -8.02
C PHE A 258 6.60 -18.60 -7.29
N ALA A 259 6.33 -18.46 -6.01
CA ALA A 259 6.95 -17.45 -5.16
C ALA A 259 7.53 -18.12 -3.92
N TYR A 260 8.69 -17.66 -3.47
CA TYR A 260 9.34 -18.06 -2.24
C TYR A 260 9.68 -16.81 -1.43
N ARG A 261 9.58 -16.91 -0.11
CA ARG A 261 9.93 -15.85 0.82
C ARG A 261 10.59 -16.42 2.07
N GLU A 262 11.57 -15.68 2.57
CA GLU A 262 12.19 -15.89 3.86
C GLU A 262 12.47 -14.51 4.46
N ILE A 263 11.71 -14.14 5.48
CA ILE A 263 11.76 -12.85 6.13
C ILE A 263 12.18 -13.06 7.57
N GLY A 264 13.34 -12.50 7.93
CA GLY A 264 13.90 -12.61 9.26
C GLY A 264 12.99 -12.02 10.34
N GLU A 265 13.13 -12.52 11.56
CA GLU A 265 12.32 -12.15 12.71
C GLU A 265 12.40 -10.66 13.07
N ASN A 266 13.57 -10.06 12.87
CA ASN A 266 13.86 -8.66 13.17
C ASN A 266 13.98 -7.81 11.89
N PHE A 267 13.51 -8.33 10.75
CA PHE A 267 13.39 -7.49 9.57
C PHE A 267 12.28 -6.45 9.77
N ARG A 268 12.59 -5.16 9.63
CA ARG A 268 11.67 -4.04 9.83
C ARG A 268 11.83 -3.02 8.71
N SER A 269 10.71 -2.62 8.10
CA SER A 269 10.64 -1.48 7.18
C SER A 269 9.46 -0.58 7.55
N TYR A 270 9.75 0.53 8.24
CA TYR A 270 8.70 1.46 8.70
C TYR A 270 8.17 2.37 7.59
N LEU A 271 8.74 2.29 6.39
CA LEU A 271 8.19 2.92 5.21
C LEU A 271 7.34 1.95 4.39
N SER A 272 7.22 0.67 4.75
CA SER A 272 6.39 -0.31 4.05
C SER A 272 5.11 -0.57 4.82
N SER A 273 3.96 -0.46 4.16
CA SER A 273 2.68 -0.90 4.77
C SER A 273 2.68 -2.40 5.10
N ASP A 274 3.41 -3.21 4.35
CA ASP A 274 3.49 -4.66 4.54
C ASP A 274 4.26 -5.05 5.80
N TYR A 275 5.36 -4.35 6.10
CA TYR A 275 6.24 -4.68 7.23
C TYR A 275 5.99 -3.83 8.48
N ASP A 276 5.44 -2.62 8.31
CA ASP A 276 5.03 -1.76 9.43
C ASP A 276 3.65 -2.16 9.96
N GLN A 277 2.57 -1.88 9.23
CA GLN A 277 1.22 -2.17 9.70
C GLN A 277 0.84 -3.64 9.51
N GLY A 278 1.28 -4.25 8.41
CA GLY A 278 1.00 -5.64 8.06
C GLY A 278 1.82 -6.66 8.86
N GLN A 279 2.90 -6.21 9.53
CA GLN A 279 3.74 -7.04 10.38
C GLN A 279 4.21 -8.34 9.69
N LYS A 280 4.45 -8.29 8.38
CA LYS A 280 4.83 -9.45 7.54
C LYS A 280 6.31 -9.82 7.69
N TYR A 281 6.77 -10.03 8.91
CA TYR A 281 8.13 -10.48 9.23
C TYR A 281 8.08 -11.79 10.02
N ASN A 282 9.24 -12.40 10.29
CA ASN A 282 9.32 -13.72 10.91
C ASN A 282 8.53 -14.81 10.15
N GLU A 283 8.50 -14.72 8.83
CA GLU A 283 7.79 -15.67 7.99
C GLU A 283 8.71 -16.27 6.93
N SER A 284 8.58 -17.57 6.72
CA SER A 284 9.16 -18.25 5.57
C SER A 284 8.11 -19.09 4.88
N GLY A 285 8.21 -19.26 3.57
CA GLY A 285 7.17 -19.98 2.86
C GLY A 285 7.29 -19.92 1.36
N TYR A 286 6.37 -20.63 0.70
CA TYR A 286 6.23 -20.58 -0.74
C TYR A 286 4.76 -20.54 -1.12
N ASN A 287 4.50 -19.93 -2.28
CA ASN A 287 3.20 -19.85 -2.89
C ASN A 287 3.30 -20.39 -4.32
N ILE A 288 2.40 -21.29 -4.68
CA ILE A 288 2.25 -21.82 -6.03
C ILE A 288 0.85 -21.47 -6.52
N ASN A 289 0.80 -20.74 -7.62
CA ASN A 289 -0.43 -20.50 -8.37
C ASN A 289 -0.35 -21.26 -9.68
N ALA A 290 -1.35 -22.09 -9.97
CA ALA A 290 -1.48 -22.77 -11.25
C ALA A 290 -2.82 -22.40 -11.87
N THR A 291 -2.78 -21.97 -13.13
CA THR A 291 -3.96 -21.61 -13.91
C THR A 291 -4.03 -22.48 -15.16
N TYR A 292 -5.12 -23.23 -15.32
CA TYR A 292 -5.39 -24.04 -16.52
C TYR A 292 -6.32 -23.26 -17.46
N PHE A 293 -5.85 -23.02 -18.68
CA PHE A 293 -6.61 -22.39 -19.76
C PHE A 293 -7.32 -23.44 -20.60
N PHE A 294 -8.64 -23.39 -20.66
CA PHE A 294 -9.42 -24.28 -21.52
C PHE A 294 -9.35 -23.77 -22.98
N PRO A 295 -8.75 -24.51 -23.93
CA PRO A 295 -8.51 -23.99 -25.28
C PRO A 295 -9.78 -23.60 -26.05
N THR A 296 -10.91 -24.21 -25.68
CA THR A 296 -12.21 -24.06 -26.35
C THR A 296 -13.23 -23.29 -25.51
N LYS A 297 -12.85 -22.79 -24.32
CA LYS A 297 -13.77 -22.12 -23.39
C LYS A 297 -13.11 -20.89 -22.76
N ALA A 298 -13.87 -19.81 -22.60
CA ALA A 298 -13.44 -18.64 -21.82
C ALA A 298 -13.57 -18.88 -20.31
N VAL A 299 -13.10 -20.04 -19.83
CA VAL A 299 -13.12 -20.42 -18.41
C VAL A 299 -11.70 -20.80 -18.05
N ASN A 300 -11.24 -20.36 -16.87
CA ASN A 300 -9.95 -20.72 -16.30
C ASN A 300 -10.18 -21.35 -14.92
N ILE A 301 -9.40 -22.36 -14.58
CA ILE A 301 -9.35 -22.89 -13.21
C ILE A 301 -8.03 -22.43 -12.61
N THR A 302 -8.11 -21.80 -11.44
CA THR A 302 -6.94 -21.32 -10.71
C THR A 302 -6.89 -21.97 -9.33
N THR A 303 -5.77 -22.61 -9.03
CA THR A 303 -5.48 -23.21 -7.72
C THR A 303 -4.36 -22.43 -7.07
N ASN A 304 -4.56 -22.04 -5.80
CA ASN A 304 -3.56 -21.38 -4.97
C ASN A 304 -3.16 -22.32 -3.83
N TYR A 305 -1.87 -22.58 -3.71
CA TYR A 305 -1.29 -23.31 -2.60
C TYR A 305 -0.29 -22.42 -1.88
N GLU A 306 -0.51 -22.19 -0.59
CA GLU A 306 0.37 -21.40 0.26
C GLU A 306 0.75 -22.18 1.51
N VAL A 307 2.06 -22.24 1.77
CA VAL A 307 2.63 -22.76 3.01
C VAL A 307 3.48 -21.66 3.62
N SER A 308 3.17 -21.31 4.85
CA SER A 308 3.94 -20.35 5.63
C SER A 308 4.27 -20.91 7.01
N TRP A 309 5.50 -20.65 7.45
CA TRP A 309 6.02 -20.95 8.77
C TRP A 309 6.19 -19.63 9.52
N LEU A 310 5.40 -19.43 10.57
CA LEU A 310 5.55 -18.32 11.50
C LEU A 310 6.12 -18.89 12.78
N GLY A 311 7.37 -18.60 13.13
CA GLY A 311 7.99 -18.89 14.44
C GLY A 311 7.90 -20.34 14.96
N TYR A 312 6.70 -20.86 15.21
CA TYR A 312 6.36 -22.19 15.74
C TYR A 312 4.99 -22.75 15.25
N GLU A 313 4.32 -22.18 14.22
CA GLU A 313 3.03 -22.69 13.70
C GLU A 313 2.99 -22.83 12.16
N LEU A 314 2.47 -23.98 11.71
CA LEU A 314 2.12 -24.28 10.32
C LEU A 314 0.75 -23.68 9.99
N ARG A 315 0.68 -22.77 9.01
CA ARG A 315 -0.58 -22.39 8.37
C ARG A 315 -0.63 -22.93 6.95
N CYS A 316 -1.57 -23.83 6.70
CA CYS A 316 -1.94 -24.29 5.37
C CYS A 316 -3.27 -23.63 4.98
N LEU A 317 -3.26 -22.78 3.96
CA LEU A 317 -4.49 -22.26 3.35
C LEU A 317 -4.61 -22.87 1.95
N GLN A 318 -5.62 -23.72 1.75
CA GLN A 318 -6.03 -24.19 0.43
C GLN A 318 -7.25 -23.40 -0.02
N GLY A 319 -7.10 -22.64 -1.11
CA GLY A 319 -8.19 -21.90 -1.73
C GLY A 319 -8.41 -22.39 -3.15
N LEU A 320 -9.56 -23.01 -3.41
CA LEU A 320 -10.10 -23.20 -4.76
C LEU A 320 -11.03 -22.02 -5.04
N SER A 321 -10.68 -21.15 -6.00
CA SER A 321 -11.61 -20.12 -6.48
C SER A 321 -12.06 -20.46 -7.90
N ASN A 322 -13.37 -20.65 -8.05
CA ASN A 322 -14.01 -20.72 -9.36
C ASN A 322 -14.44 -19.31 -9.75
N THR A 323 -13.60 -18.58 -10.49
CA THR A 323 -14.00 -17.26 -11.00
C THR A 323 -14.82 -17.43 -12.29
N PHE A 324 -16.15 -17.42 -12.16
CA PHE A 324 -17.07 -17.33 -13.29
C PHE A 324 -17.21 -15.87 -13.73
N GLN A 325 -16.52 -15.46 -14.80
CA GLN A 325 -16.93 -14.25 -15.53
C GLN A 325 -18.03 -14.63 -16.54
N ARG A 326 -19.30 -14.53 -16.13
CA ARG A 326 -20.44 -14.62 -17.05
C ARG A 326 -20.79 -13.23 -17.57
N ALA A 327 -20.41 -12.94 -18.80
CA ALA A 327 -21.11 -11.95 -19.62
C ALA A 327 -22.29 -12.65 -20.30
N PHE A 328 -23.50 -12.52 -19.77
CA PHE A 328 -24.76 -12.55 -20.53
C PHE A 328 -25.93 -12.18 -19.60
N VAL A 329 -26.53 -11.02 -19.86
CA VAL A 329 -27.75 -10.51 -19.23
C VAL A 329 -28.96 -11.25 -19.81
N ARG A 330 -29.79 -11.83 -18.94
CA ARG A 330 -31.24 -11.96 -19.12
C ARG A 330 -31.90 -12.28 -17.78
N GLU A 331 -32.68 -11.33 -17.28
CA GLU A 331 -33.55 -11.43 -16.10
C GLU A 331 -34.74 -12.35 -16.36
N PHE A 332 -35.19 -13.07 -15.33
CA PHE A 332 -36.57 -13.20 -14.81
C PHE A 332 -36.63 -14.27 -13.68
N PRO A 333 -37.67 -14.28 -12.81
CA PRO A 333 -37.48 -14.28 -11.36
C PRO A 333 -37.94 -15.59 -10.68
N CYS A 334 -37.47 -15.83 -9.46
CA CYS A 334 -38.11 -16.77 -8.54
C CYS A 334 -38.44 -16.06 -7.22
N GLN A 335 -39.73 -16.09 -6.87
CA GLN A 335 -40.33 -15.63 -5.62
C GLN A 335 -40.19 -16.70 -4.50
N GLY A 336 -40.31 -16.22 -3.26
CA GLY A 336 -40.62 -17.00 -2.03
C GLY A 336 -39.37 -17.26 -1.18
N GLU A 337 -39.26 -16.93 0.10
CA GLU A 337 -40.27 -16.70 1.15
C GLU A 337 -39.84 -15.62 2.15
N THR A 338 -40.86 -15.06 2.78
CA THR A 338 -40.93 -13.95 3.73
C THR A 338 -40.38 -14.25 5.13
N SER A 339 -39.79 -13.24 5.78
CA SER A 339 -40.12 -12.89 7.17
C SER A 339 -39.92 -11.38 7.42
N VAL A 340 -40.90 -10.81 8.12
CA VAL A 340 -41.19 -9.38 8.30
C VAL A 340 -40.47 -8.83 9.55
N PRO A 341 -39.97 -7.57 9.56
CA PRO A 341 -39.55 -6.91 10.78
C PRO A 341 -40.71 -6.11 11.40
N LEU A 342 -40.87 -6.18 12.72
CA LEU A 342 -41.79 -5.32 13.48
C LEU A 342 -41.00 -4.37 14.37
N GLU A 343 -41.11 -3.08 14.08
CA GLU A 343 -40.78 -1.98 14.99
C GLU A 343 -41.89 -1.76 16.03
N GLY A 344 -41.48 -1.46 17.27
CA GLY A 344 -42.02 -0.41 18.12
C GLY A 344 -43.35 -0.61 18.87
N TYR A 345 -43.30 -0.68 20.21
CA TYR A 345 -44.26 0.01 21.08
C TYR A 345 -43.69 0.29 22.49
N ARG A 346 -44.02 1.48 23.01
CA ARG A 346 -43.56 2.10 24.27
C ARG A 346 -44.38 1.67 25.51
N ASP A 347 -43.69 1.78 26.65
CA ASP A 347 -44.14 2.18 28.00
C ASP A 347 -44.96 1.26 28.94
N SER A 348 -44.29 0.90 30.04
CA SER A 348 -44.66 1.15 31.45
C SER A 348 -44.94 -0.04 32.39
N LEU A 349 -44.22 0.01 33.53
CA LEU A 349 -44.51 -0.46 34.90
C LEU A 349 -43.77 -1.70 35.49
N ARG A 350 -42.86 -1.34 36.42
CA ARG A 350 -42.59 -1.90 37.77
C ARG A 350 -41.76 -3.20 37.92
N THR A 351 -40.50 -2.97 38.32
CA THR A 351 -39.55 -3.76 39.15
C THR A 351 -40.15 -4.61 40.29
N PRO A 352 -39.41 -5.57 40.93
CA PRO A 352 -37.95 -5.65 41.02
C PRO A 352 -37.28 -7.04 40.88
N GLY A 353 -35.97 -7.00 40.64
CA GLY A 353 -35.03 -7.98 41.22
C GLY A 353 -34.20 -8.77 40.21
N VAL A 354 -33.01 -8.27 39.89
CA VAL A 354 -31.71 -8.97 39.82
C VAL A 354 -30.78 -8.11 38.95
N ARG A 355 -29.77 -7.51 39.59
CA ARG A 355 -28.64 -6.85 38.92
C ARG A 355 -27.48 -7.84 38.91
N LEU A 356 -26.93 -8.14 37.72
CA LEU A 356 -25.59 -8.69 37.60
C LEU A 356 -24.68 -7.57 37.08
N ARG A 357 -23.71 -7.20 37.92
CA ARG A 357 -22.66 -6.22 37.68
C ARG A 357 -21.40 -7.04 37.40
N ALA A 358 -20.77 -6.84 36.24
CA ALA A 358 -19.41 -7.32 36.01
C ALA A 358 -18.44 -6.25 36.53
N GLU A 359 -17.73 -6.58 37.60
CA GLU A 359 -16.61 -5.81 38.15
C GLU A 359 -15.32 -6.58 37.82
N CYS A 360 -14.35 -5.89 37.21
CA CYS A 360 -12.98 -6.36 37.04
C CYS A 360 -12.07 -5.65 38.05
N GLN A 361 -11.17 -6.41 38.71
CA GLN A 361 -9.81 -6.05 39.18
C GLN A 361 -9.34 -7.05 40.29
N PRO A 362 -8.06 -7.08 40.73
CA PRO A 362 -6.78 -7.20 39.99
C PRO A 362 -5.80 -8.24 40.62
N ASP A 363 -4.69 -8.52 39.91
CA ASP A 363 -3.37 -9.09 40.32
C ASP A 363 -3.19 -10.03 41.53
N THR A 364 -2.49 -11.17 41.34
CA THR A 364 -1.25 -11.55 42.07
C THR A 364 -0.61 -12.85 41.56
N GLN A 365 0.71 -12.94 41.71
CA GLN A 365 1.65 -13.97 41.23
C GLN A 365 1.58 -15.32 41.99
N LEU A 366 1.95 -16.43 41.32
CA LEU A 366 3.04 -17.40 41.66
C LEU A 366 2.78 -18.84 41.14
N GLU A 367 3.85 -19.42 40.59
CA GLU A 367 4.28 -20.82 40.59
C GLU A 367 3.56 -21.95 39.82
N ALA A 368 4.31 -22.46 38.84
CA ALA A 368 4.62 -23.87 38.57
C ALA A 368 3.49 -24.90 38.46
N LEU A 369 3.26 -25.37 37.22
CA LEU A 369 2.93 -26.78 36.98
C LEU A 369 3.42 -27.23 35.60
N HIS A 370 4.56 -27.91 35.62
CA HIS A 370 5.03 -28.83 34.60
C HIS A 370 3.92 -29.85 34.27
N LYS A 371 3.46 -29.89 33.02
CA LYS A 371 2.93 -31.13 32.42
C LYS A 371 3.35 -31.19 30.94
N SER A 372 4.24 -32.13 30.70
CA SER A 372 4.60 -32.69 29.41
C SER A 372 3.37 -33.28 28.70
N CYS A 373 3.27 -33.05 27.39
CA CYS A 373 2.50 -33.90 26.49
C CYS A 373 3.49 -34.51 25.49
N GLU A 374 4.00 -35.68 25.83
CA GLU A 374 4.54 -36.64 24.86
C GLU A 374 3.35 -37.25 24.12
N CYS A 375 3.41 -37.24 22.79
CA CYS A 375 2.58 -38.11 21.94
C CYS A 375 3.53 -38.97 21.11
N GLU A 376 3.87 -40.13 21.68
CA GLU A 376 4.44 -41.25 20.96
C GLU A 376 3.31 -42.24 20.68
N ARG A 377 3.05 -42.54 19.40
CA ARG A 377 2.38 -43.77 18.96
C ARG A 377 2.79 -44.11 17.55
N ASP A 378 3.67 -45.10 17.47
CA ASP A 378 3.87 -45.99 16.34
C ASP A 378 2.56 -46.62 15.86
N ILE A 379 2.27 -46.52 14.57
CA ILE A 379 1.64 -47.60 13.77
C ILE A 379 2.21 -47.52 12.36
N GLY A 380 3.03 -48.50 11.98
CA GLY A 380 3.32 -48.78 10.57
C GLY A 380 2.17 -49.57 9.94
N ILE A 381 1.89 -49.32 8.65
CA ILE A 381 1.43 -50.26 7.60
C ILE A 381 1.51 -49.52 6.24
N THR A 382 1.80 -50.33 5.22
CA THR A 382 2.21 -50.18 3.81
C THR A 382 1.41 -49.27 2.86
N PRO A 383 1.95 -48.97 1.65
CA PRO A 383 1.33 -48.10 0.65
C PRO A 383 0.31 -48.90 -0.19
N ASP A 384 -0.93 -48.46 -0.22
CA ASP A 384 -1.88 -48.65 -1.33
C ASP A 384 -3.21 -47.96 -0.97
N SER A 385 -3.47 -46.81 -1.58
CA SER A 385 -4.84 -46.34 -1.81
C SER A 385 -4.89 -45.49 -3.07
N ILE A 386 -5.36 -46.15 -4.12
CA ILE A 386 -5.84 -45.57 -5.37
C ILE A 386 -7.09 -44.74 -5.06
N CYS A 387 -7.03 -43.43 -5.28
CA CYS A 387 -8.22 -42.60 -5.47
C CYS A 387 -8.43 -42.42 -6.97
N SER A 388 -9.28 -43.27 -7.56
CA SER A 388 -9.89 -43.03 -8.86
C SER A 388 -10.98 -41.97 -8.69
N VAL A 389 -10.89 -40.90 -9.47
CA VAL A 389 -12.05 -40.05 -9.78
C VAL A 389 -12.34 -40.29 -11.25
N SER A 390 -13.46 -40.95 -11.52
CA SER A 390 -14.00 -41.13 -12.87
C SER A 390 -14.43 -39.77 -13.44
N VAL A 391 -14.13 -39.57 -14.72
CA VAL A 391 -14.84 -38.65 -15.62
C VAL A 391 -15.78 -39.49 -16.47
#